data_AF-A0A924NUC4-F1
#
_entry.id   AF-A0A924NUC4-F1
#
_cell.length_a   1.000
_cell.length_b   1.000
_cell.length_c   1.000
_cell.angle_alpha   90.00
_cell.angle_beta   90.00
_cell.angle_gamma   90.00
#
_symmetry.space_group_name_H-M   'P 1'
#
loop_
_entity.id
_entity.type
_entity.pdbx_description
1 polymer ?
#
loop_
_entity_poly.entity_id
_entity_poly.type
_entity_poly.pdbx_seq_one_letter_code
_entity_poly.pdbx_strand_id
1 'polypeptide(L)' 'VPESNMPGYPWLAQTKLVPSDVTAKMRAMKRLNVPYTEQDIAQGPATLTGKTEQDALIAYLQGLGTQIKTRN' A
#
# COMPACT_ATOMS: atom_id res chain seq x y z
N VAL A 1 -12.21 0.59 -21.09
CA VAL A 1 -11.59 1.48 -22.10
C VAL A 1 -11.08 0.59 -23.23
N PRO A 2 -11.86 0.40 -24.31
CA PRO A 2 -11.53 -0.52 -25.39
C PRO A 2 -10.21 -0.21 -26.10
N GLU A 3 -9.77 1.04 -26.05
CA GLU A 3 -8.57 1.54 -26.74
C GLU A 3 -7.34 1.64 -25.83
N SER A 4 -7.40 1.11 -24.60
CA SER A 4 -6.29 1.22 -23.65
C SER A 4 -5.07 0.43 -24.12
N ASN A 5 -3.92 1.09 -24.20
CA ASN A 5 -2.61 0.45 -24.40
C ASN A 5 -1.95 0.01 -23.07
N MET A 6 -2.63 0.20 -21.94
CA MET A 6 -2.12 -0.26 -20.64
C MET A 6 -2.17 -1.81 -20.59
N PRO A 7 -1.09 -2.49 -20.19
CA PRO A 7 -1.09 -3.93 -20.03
C PRO A 7 -2.17 -4.41 -19.05
N GLY A 8 -2.65 -5.64 -19.23
CA GLY A 8 -3.46 -6.30 -18.22
C GLY A 8 -2.58 -6.79 -17.06
N TYR A 9 -3.02 -6.57 -15.82
CA TYR A 9 -2.34 -7.02 -14.60
C TYR A 9 -3.17 -8.04 -13.79
N PRO A 10 -3.66 -9.16 -14.38
CA PRO A 10 -4.61 -10.07 -13.72
C PRO A 10 -4.03 -10.80 -12.51
N TRP A 11 -2.71 -10.97 -12.44
CA TRP A 11 -2.05 -11.65 -11.31
C TRP A 11 -2.22 -10.90 -9.99
N LEU A 12 -2.42 -9.58 -10.02
CA LEU A 12 -2.59 -8.77 -8.81
C LEU A 12 -3.80 -9.25 -7.97
N ALA A 13 -4.84 -9.79 -8.60
CA ALA A 13 -6.01 -10.34 -7.93
C ALA A 13 -5.72 -11.70 -7.24
N GLN A 14 -4.67 -12.40 -7.68
CA GLN A 14 -4.35 -13.76 -7.26
C GLN A 14 -3.21 -13.77 -6.24
N THR A 15 -2.21 -12.90 -6.41
CA THR A 15 -1.05 -12.82 -5.52
C THR A 15 -1.45 -12.26 -4.15
N LYS A 16 -1.18 -13.04 -3.10
CA LYS A 16 -1.37 -12.61 -1.72
C LYS A 16 -0.19 -11.77 -1.25
N LEU A 17 -0.48 -10.76 -0.42
CA LEU A 17 0.57 -10.00 0.24
C LEU A 17 1.31 -10.85 1.26
N VAL A 18 2.59 -10.53 1.44
CA VAL A 18 3.47 -11.13 2.46
C VAL A 18 3.66 -10.10 3.59
N PRO A 19 2.91 -10.21 4.71
CA PRO A 19 2.90 -9.15 5.74
C PRO A 19 4.22 -9.02 6.51
N SER A 20 5.07 -10.05 6.52
CA SER A 20 6.35 -10.06 7.23
C SER A 20 7.31 -8.97 6.75
N ASP A 21 7.27 -8.63 5.46
CA ASP A 21 8.22 -7.69 4.86
C ASP A 21 7.85 -6.23 5.15
N VAL A 22 6.59 -5.98 5.53
CA VAL A 22 6.07 -4.62 5.71
C VAL A 22 6.65 -3.95 6.94
N THR A 23 6.84 -4.69 8.04
CA THR A 23 7.49 -4.17 9.25
C THR A 23 8.91 -3.67 8.95
N ALA A 24 9.67 -4.41 8.14
CA ALA A 24 11.03 -4.02 7.76
C ALA A 24 11.02 -2.73 6.91
N LYS A 25 10.10 -2.62 5.95
CA LYS A 25 9.92 -1.43 5.12
C LYS A 25 9.50 -0.20 5.93
N MET A 26 8.54 -0.35 6.86
CA MET A 26 8.10 0.75 7.72
C MET A 26 9.22 1.25 8.64
N ARG A 27 10.03 0.35 9.20
CA ARG A 27 11.23 0.74 9.97
C ARG A 27 12.27 1.45 9.09
N ALA A 28 12.48 1.00 7.86
CA ALA A 28 13.38 1.68 6.93
C ALA A 28 12.87 3.10 6.59
N MET A 29 11.58 3.26 6.32
CA MET A 29 10.96 4.57 6.06
C MET A 29 11.03 5.49 7.29
N LYS A 30 10.84 4.95 8.50
CA LYS A 30 11.05 5.70 9.75
C LYS A 30 12.47 6.24 9.88
N ARG A 31 13.49 5.43 9.53
CA ARG A 31 14.90 5.90 9.48
C ARG A 31 15.13 7.00 8.45
N LEU A 32 14.28 7.08 7.41
CA LEU A 32 14.28 8.14 6.40
C LEU A 32 13.37 9.32 6.77
N ASN A 33 13.03 9.48 8.05
CA ASN A 33 12.17 10.55 8.59
C ASN A 33 10.70 10.54 8.12
N VAL A 34 10.19 9.41 7.60
CA VAL A 34 8.74 9.24 7.45
C VAL A 34 8.14 9.03 8.85
N PRO A 35 7.09 9.78 9.25
CA PRO A 35 6.62 9.84 10.65
C PRO A 35 5.77 8.62 11.06
N TYR A 36 6.33 7.41 10.96
CA TYR A 36 5.70 6.19 11.49
C TYR A 36 5.91 6.05 12.99
N THR A 37 4.82 5.75 13.71
CA THR A 37 4.87 5.40 15.14
C THR A 37 5.19 3.91 15.32
N GLU A 38 5.65 3.52 16.51
CA GLU A 38 5.84 2.09 16.83
C GLU A 38 4.51 1.32 16.80
N GLN A 39 3.40 1.98 17.12
CA GLN A 39 2.07 1.41 17.01
C GLN A 39 1.71 1.11 15.55
N ASP A 40 1.98 2.03 14.61
CA ASP A 40 1.74 1.80 13.19
C ASP A 40 2.54 0.58 12.70
N ILE A 41 3.81 0.49 13.11
CA ILE A 41 4.71 -0.61 12.73
C ILE A 41 4.23 -1.96 13.29
N ALA A 42 3.70 -1.98 14.52
CA ALA A 42 3.19 -3.19 15.17
C ALA A 42 1.84 -3.65 14.58
N GLN A 43 0.95 -2.71 14.24
CA GLN A 43 -0.39 -3.02 13.72
C GLN A 43 -0.40 -3.25 12.21
N GLY A 44 0.59 -2.71 11.48
CA GLY A 44 0.70 -2.79 10.03
C GLY A 44 0.45 -4.19 9.45
N PRO A 45 1.17 -5.24 9.88
CA PRO A 45 1.02 -6.58 9.33
C PRO A 45 -0.40 -7.16 9.47
N ALA A 46 -1.08 -6.87 10.59
CA ALA A 46 -2.42 -7.40 10.85
C ALA A 46 -3.43 -6.92 9.80
N THR A 47 -3.31 -5.66 9.37
CA THR A 47 -4.20 -5.04 8.37
C THR A 47 -4.08 -5.63 6.97
N LEU A 48 -3.00 -6.37 6.70
CA LEU A 48 -2.68 -6.93 5.38
C LEU A 48 -3.10 -8.40 5.25
N THR A 49 -3.55 -9.03 6.34
CA THR A 49 -3.95 -10.43 6.35
C THR A 49 -5.07 -10.68 5.35
N GLY A 50 -4.88 -11.65 4.45
CA GLY A 50 -5.86 -12.06 3.44
C GLY A 50 -5.99 -11.13 2.22
N LYS A 51 -5.33 -9.97 2.23
CA LYS A 51 -5.34 -8.99 1.14
C LYS A 51 -4.47 -9.44 -0.03
N THR A 52 -4.86 -8.99 -1.22
CA THR A 52 -4.15 -9.21 -2.49
C THR A 52 -3.30 -8.01 -2.86
N GLU A 53 -2.38 -8.17 -3.81
CA GLU A 53 -1.65 -7.03 -4.37
C GLU A 53 -2.58 -6.02 -5.04
N GLN A 54 -3.69 -6.48 -5.63
CA GLN A 54 -4.71 -5.60 -6.21
C GLN A 54 -5.35 -4.70 -5.14
N ASP A 55 -5.68 -5.24 -3.97
CA ASP A 55 -6.25 -4.45 -2.87
C ASP A 55 -5.29 -3.33 -2.43
N ALA A 56 -4.00 -3.65 -2.31
CA ALA A 56 -2.97 -2.67 -1.94
C ALA A 56 -2.78 -1.60 -3.03
N LEU A 57 -2.77 -1.99 -4.31
CA LEU A 57 -2.64 -1.05 -5.42
C LEU A 57 -3.84 -0.09 -5.49
N ILE A 58 -5.06 -0.61 -5.34
CA ILE A 58 -6.26 0.23 -5.29
C ILE A 58 -6.18 1.21 -4.13
N ALA A 59 -5.82 0.75 -2.93
CA ALA A 59 -5.68 1.61 -1.76
C ALA A 59 -4.65 2.73 -1.98
N TYR A 60 -3.50 2.42 -2.59
CA TYR A 60 -2.49 3.40 -2.94
C TYR A 60 -3.03 4.45 -3.93
N LEU A 61 -3.65 4.01 -5.03
CA LEU A 61 -4.19 4.89 -6.07
C LEU A 61 -5.30 5.82 -5.54
N GLN A 62 -6.17 5.31 -4.66
CA GLN A 62 -7.23 6.12 -4.02
C GLN A 62 -6.67 7.18 -3.06
N GLY A 63 -5.46 6.99 -2.53
CA GLY A 63 -4.79 7.97 -1.68
C GLY A 63 -4.07 9.09 -2.44
N LEU A 64 -3.77 8.90 -3.73
CA LEU A 64 -3.00 9.88 -4.50
C LEU A 64 -3.78 11.20 -4.66
N GLY A 65 -3.15 12.31 -4.26
CA GLY A 65 -3.70 13.67 -4.42
C GLY A 65 -4.78 14.08 -3.41
N THR A 66 -5.19 13.20 -2.48
CA THR A 66 -6.19 13.55 -1.46
C THR A 66 -5.64 14.52 -0.41
N GLN A 67 -4.40 14.32 0.02
CA GLN A 67 -3.72 15.12 1.05
C GLN A 67 -3.46 16.59 0.63
N ILE A 68 -3.54 16.90 -0.68
CA ILE A 68 -3.43 18.27 -1.20
C ILE A 68 -4.78 18.98 -1.11
N LYS A 69 -5.89 18.29 -1.41
CA LYS A 69 -7.23 18.87 -1.40
C LYS A 69 -7.71 19.25 0.00
N THR A 70 -7.23 18.56 1.04
CA THR A 70 -7.61 18.79 2.45
C THR A 70 -6.82 19.92 3.12
N ARG A 71 -5.88 20.55 2.42
CA ARG A 71 -5.17 21.78 2.86
C ARG A 71 -5.80 23.01 2.19
N ASN A 72 -7.07 23.28 2.48
CA ASN A 72 -7.76 24.54 2.18
C ASN A 72 -8.73 24.85 3.31
#